data_AF-A0A5F9DCR1-F1
#
_entry.id   AF-A0A5F9DCR1-F1
#
_cell.length_a   1.000
_cell.length_b   1.000
_cell.length_c   1.000
_cell.angle_alpha   90.00
_cell.angle_beta   90.00
_cell.angle_gamma   90.00
#
_symmetry.space_group_name_H-M   'P 1'
#
loop_
_entity.id
_entity.type
_entity.pdbx_description
1 polymer ?
#
loop_
_entity_poly.entity_id
_entity_poly.type
_entity_poly.pdbx_seq_one_letter_code
_entity_poly.pdbx_strand_id
1 'polypeptide(L)'
;MSVRVARAAWARGWGAGWHRGATSVAGPPSGAVDVAELLRDATAAEEPRAAAARREPGRCSVLLFPGQGSQLVGMGRGLLGFPRVRELYDAASRVLGYDLLALSLHGPQEDLDRTVHCQPAIFVASLAAVEKLHHLQPEVIENCVAAAGFSVGEFAALVFAGAMDFSEGAALPAEERRS
;
A
#
# COMPACT_ATOMS: atom_id res chain seq x y z
N MET A 1 -12.02 5.86 -20.71
CA MET A 1 -11.00 5.90 -19.64
C MET A 1 -11.73 5.69 -18.32
N SER A 2 -11.86 4.44 -17.88
CA SER A 2 -12.63 4.09 -16.67
C SER A 2 -11.74 4.20 -15.44
N VAL A 3 -12.00 5.21 -14.61
CA VAL A 3 -11.40 5.32 -13.28
C VAL A 3 -12.14 4.34 -12.36
N ARG A 4 -11.47 3.27 -11.92
CA ARG A 4 -11.99 2.38 -10.88
C ARG A 4 -11.64 2.98 -9.51
N VAL A 5 -12.66 3.36 -8.76
CA VAL A 5 -12.51 3.85 -7.38
C VAL A 5 -12.64 2.66 -6.44
N ALA A 6 -11.52 2.22 -5.86
CA ALA A 6 -11.51 1.28 -4.74
C ALA A 6 -11.75 2.04 -3.43
N ARG A 7 -12.64 1.52 -2.56
CA ARG A 7 -12.84 2.05 -1.20
C ARG A 7 -12.05 1.19 -0.23
N ALA A 8 -11.22 1.82 0.60
CA ALA A 8 -10.49 1.14 1.66
C ALA A 8 -11.47 0.71 2.77
N ALA A 9 -11.61 -0.60 2.97
CA ALA A 9 -12.23 -1.17 4.16
C ALA A 9 -11.11 -1.40 5.19
N TRP A 10 -11.00 -0.53 6.17
CA TRP A 10 -10.03 -0.68 7.25
C TRP A 10 -10.61 -1.58 8.34
N ALA A 11 -10.14 -2.82 8.41
CA ALA A 11 -10.39 -3.70 9.54
C ALA A 11 -9.21 -4.64 9.84
N ARG A 12 -8.59 -4.37 11.00
CA ARG A 12 -8.04 -5.33 11.97
C ARG A 12 -6.88 -6.26 11.54
N GLY A 13 -5.71 -5.94 12.09
CA GLY A 13 -4.78 -6.94 12.62
C GLY A 13 -3.80 -7.52 11.62
N TRP A 14 -2.61 -6.91 11.52
CA TRP A 14 -1.46 -7.57 10.93
C TRP A 14 -0.90 -8.59 11.93
N GLY A 15 -1.43 -9.81 11.86
CA GLY A 15 -0.93 -10.98 12.56
C GLY A 15 0.06 -11.76 11.69
N ALA A 16 1.22 -12.06 12.26
CA ALA A 16 2.34 -12.75 11.64
C ALA A 16 2.04 -14.21 11.25
N GLY A 17 2.71 -14.70 10.20
CA GLY A 17 2.77 -16.12 9.89
C GLY A 17 3.61 -16.40 8.65
N TRP A 18 4.93 -16.55 8.82
CA TRP A 18 5.81 -17.14 7.81
C TRP A 18 5.83 -18.66 7.97
N HIS A 19 5.71 -19.43 6.88
CA HIS A 19 6.47 -20.67 6.66
C HIS A 19 6.61 -21.00 5.17
N ARG A 20 7.78 -21.58 4.85
CA ARG A 20 8.41 -21.88 3.55
C ARG A 20 7.84 -23.15 2.87
N GLY A 21 7.91 -23.18 1.53
CA GLY A 21 8.68 -24.24 0.84
C GLY A 21 7.96 -25.18 -0.15
N ALA A 22 8.37 -25.05 -1.42
CA ALA A 22 8.61 -26.07 -2.46
C ALA A 22 7.50 -27.01 -2.99
N THR A 23 7.52 -27.13 -4.32
CA THR A 23 6.68 -27.88 -5.26
C THR A 23 6.79 -29.42 -5.17
N SER A 24 5.68 -30.14 -5.40
CA SER A 24 5.59 -31.21 -6.41
C SER A 24 4.12 -31.57 -6.69
N VAL A 25 3.75 -31.69 -7.97
CA VAL A 25 2.41 -32.04 -8.46
C VAL A 25 2.07 -33.50 -8.17
N ALA A 26 0.86 -33.75 -7.67
CA ALA A 26 0.13 -35.01 -7.83
C ALA A 26 -1.31 -34.68 -8.27
N GLY A 27 -1.82 -35.39 -9.28
CA GLY A 27 -3.16 -35.17 -9.83
C GLY A 27 -4.28 -35.51 -8.83
N PRO A 28 -5.47 -34.87 -8.95
CA PRO A 28 -6.52 -35.02 -7.95
C PRO A 28 -7.20 -36.40 -8.03
N PRO A 29 -7.43 -37.09 -6.88
CA PRO A 29 -8.19 -38.34 -6.83
C PRO A 29 -9.72 -38.11 -6.93
N SER A 30 -10.42 -39.16 -7.38
CA SER A 30 -11.85 -39.22 -7.62
C SER A 30 -12.68 -38.90 -6.37
N GLY A 31 -13.37 -37.76 -6.45
CA GLY A 31 -14.20 -37.13 -5.42
C GLY A 31 -14.36 -35.63 -5.71
N ALA A 32 -14.25 -35.25 -6.98
CA ALA A 32 -14.19 -33.86 -7.41
C ALA A 32 -15.54 -33.20 -7.18
N VAL A 33 -15.59 -32.33 -6.18
CA VAL A 33 -16.60 -31.29 -6.08
C VAL A 33 -16.58 -30.50 -7.38
N ASP A 34 -17.72 -30.37 -8.05
CA ASP A 34 -17.81 -29.63 -9.30
C ASP A 34 -17.42 -28.18 -9.06
N VAL A 35 -16.27 -27.77 -9.60
CA VAL A 35 -15.73 -26.42 -9.47
C VAL A 35 -16.71 -25.40 -10.06
N ALA A 36 -17.56 -25.79 -11.02
CA ALA A 36 -18.61 -24.93 -11.56
C ALA A 36 -19.78 -24.71 -10.57
N GLU A 37 -19.98 -25.61 -9.60
CA GLU A 37 -20.97 -25.46 -8.54
C GLU A 37 -20.44 -24.60 -7.39
N LEU A 38 -19.16 -24.74 -7.02
CA LEU A 38 -18.50 -23.86 -6.04
C LEU A 38 -18.42 -22.40 -6.51
N LEU A 39 -18.34 -22.18 -7.83
CA LEU A 39 -18.32 -20.85 -8.44
C LEU A 39 -19.70 -20.20 -8.54
N ARG A 40 -20.80 -20.97 -8.47
CA ARG A 40 -22.16 -20.41 -8.47
C ARG A 40 -22.51 -19.72 -7.16
N ASP A 41 -22.10 -20.30 -6.02
CA ASP A 41 -22.27 -19.68 -4.70
C ASP A 41 -21.31 -18.48 -4.48
N ALA A 42 -20.16 -18.47 -5.17
CA ALA A 42 -19.28 -17.30 -5.23
C ALA A 42 -19.81 -16.18 -6.14
N THR A 43 -20.81 -16.46 -6.98
CA THR A 43 -21.56 -15.49 -7.80
C THR A 43 -22.95 -15.20 -7.24
N ALA A 44 -23.16 -15.41 -5.94
CA ALA A 44 -24.29 -14.78 -5.26
C ALA A 44 -24.25 -13.29 -5.63
N ALA A 45 -25.32 -12.86 -6.30
CA ALA A 45 -25.44 -11.55 -6.92
C ALA A 45 -24.89 -10.47 -5.99
N GLU A 46 -24.00 -9.62 -6.50
CA GLU A 46 -23.67 -8.39 -5.79
C GLU A 46 -25.00 -7.71 -5.45
N GLU A 47 -25.31 -7.67 -4.16
CA GLU A 47 -26.35 -6.81 -3.60
C GLU A 47 -26.26 -5.46 -4.30
N PRO A 48 -27.36 -4.92 -4.84
CA PRO A 48 -27.31 -3.69 -5.62
C PRO A 48 -26.63 -2.62 -4.78
N ARG A 49 -25.39 -2.28 -5.17
CA ARG A 49 -24.53 -1.32 -4.48
C ARG A 49 -25.34 -0.05 -4.33
N ALA A 50 -25.91 0.15 -3.14
CA ALA A 50 -26.69 1.34 -2.83
C ALA A 50 -25.82 2.51 -3.27
N ALA A 51 -26.29 3.27 -4.26
CA ALA A 51 -25.56 4.40 -4.81
C ALA A 51 -25.12 5.23 -3.62
N ALA A 52 -23.81 5.21 -3.32
CA ALA A 52 -23.29 5.80 -2.10
C ALA A 52 -23.82 7.23 -2.09
N ALA A 53 -24.67 7.54 -1.08
CA ALA A 53 -25.33 8.84 -1.01
C ALA A 53 -24.28 9.92 -1.27
N ARG A 54 -24.55 10.81 -2.24
CA ARG A 54 -23.58 11.82 -2.65
C ARG A 54 -23.11 12.55 -1.40
N ARG A 55 -21.86 12.33 -1.01
CA ARG A 55 -21.27 13.00 0.15
C ARG A 55 -21.15 14.47 -0.21
N GLU A 56 -21.58 15.33 0.71
CA GLU A 56 -21.42 16.79 0.61
C GLU A 56 -19.96 17.13 0.23
N PRO A 57 -19.69 17.85 -0.87
CA PRO A 57 -18.33 18.07 -1.37
C PRO A 57 -17.38 18.67 -0.33
N GLY A 58 -17.90 19.54 0.55
CA GLY A 58 -17.12 20.18 1.62
C GLY A 58 -16.67 19.24 2.74
N ARG A 59 -17.08 17.97 2.72
CA ARG A 59 -16.68 16.95 3.70
C ARG A 59 -15.84 15.84 3.09
N CYS A 60 -15.64 15.82 1.78
CA CYS A 60 -14.87 14.79 1.09
C CYS A 60 -13.39 15.15 1.02
N SER A 61 -12.52 14.14 1.02
CA SER A 61 -11.09 14.31 0.76
C SER A 61 -10.64 13.45 -0.43
N VAL A 62 -9.55 13.90 -1.05
CA VAL A 62 -8.82 13.15 -2.08
C VAL A 62 -7.36 13.10 -1.65
N LEU A 63 -6.77 11.92 -1.60
CA LEU A 63 -5.37 11.74 -1.25
C LEU A 63 -4.52 11.61 -2.51
N LEU A 64 -3.45 12.41 -2.60
CA LEU A 64 -2.51 12.39 -3.70
C LEU A 64 -1.15 11.90 -3.20
N PHE A 65 -0.60 10.90 -3.89
CA PHE A 65 0.66 10.27 -3.54
C PHE A 65 1.75 10.68 -4.54
N PRO A 66 2.85 11.31 -4.07
CA PRO A 66 3.90 11.81 -4.94
C PRO A 66 4.70 10.67 -5.60
N GLY A 67 5.33 10.98 -6.72
CA GLY A 67 6.26 10.09 -7.41
C GLY A 67 7.72 10.54 -7.27
N GLN A 68 8.60 9.85 -8.02
CA GLN A 68 10.03 10.16 -8.11
C GLN A 68 10.29 11.65 -8.40
N GLY A 69 11.33 12.20 -7.77
CA GLY A 69 11.66 13.63 -7.79
C GLY A 69 11.20 14.37 -6.53
N SER A 70 10.38 13.74 -5.69
CA SER A 70 9.90 14.31 -4.42
C SER A 70 10.75 13.93 -3.21
N GLN A 71 11.77 13.08 -3.40
CA GLN A 71 12.66 12.65 -2.32
C GLN A 71 13.60 13.77 -1.87
N LEU A 72 13.87 13.84 -0.56
CA LEU A 72 14.85 14.75 0.01
C LEU A 72 15.48 14.15 1.26
N VAL A 73 16.78 14.39 1.48
CA VAL A 73 17.43 13.99 2.72
C VAL A 73 16.79 14.70 3.90
N GLY A 74 16.42 13.92 4.92
CA GLY A 74 15.64 14.37 6.07
C GLY A 74 14.15 14.04 5.96
N MET A 75 13.68 13.48 4.82
CA MET A 75 12.31 12.96 4.73
C MET A 75 12.04 11.91 5.81
N GLY A 76 10.83 11.92 6.36
CA GLY A 76 10.45 11.05 7.47
C GLY A 76 10.80 11.57 8.86
N ARG A 77 11.72 12.54 9.02
CA ARG A 77 12.12 13.06 10.35
C ARG A 77 10.94 13.57 11.18
N GLY A 78 10.07 14.37 10.56
CA GLY A 78 8.86 14.90 11.20
C GLY A 78 7.71 13.88 11.34
N LEU A 79 7.91 12.64 10.89
CA LEU A 79 6.92 11.56 10.93
C LEU A 79 7.22 10.56 12.06
N LEU A 80 8.48 10.44 12.50
CA LEU A 80 8.91 9.43 13.49
C LEU A 80 8.26 9.54 14.88
N GLY A 81 7.64 10.67 15.20
CA GLY A 81 6.88 10.86 16.44
C GLY A 81 5.47 10.30 16.40
N PHE A 82 4.96 9.91 15.22
CA PHE A 82 3.62 9.39 15.05
C PHE A 82 3.58 7.86 15.20
N PRO A 83 2.45 7.29 15.65
CA PRO A 83 2.31 5.84 15.80
C PRO A 83 2.59 5.09 14.49
N ARG A 84 3.10 3.85 14.59
CA ARG A 84 3.32 2.91 13.48
C ARG A 84 4.34 3.36 12.41
N VAL A 85 4.77 4.62 12.38
CA VAL A 85 5.74 5.12 11.39
C VAL A 85 7.08 4.36 11.48
N ARG A 86 7.58 4.12 12.70
CA ARG A 86 8.81 3.32 12.88
C ARG A 86 8.64 1.89 12.37
N GLU A 87 7.49 1.27 12.66
CA GLU A 87 7.19 -0.09 12.21
C GLU A 87 7.13 -0.19 10.68
N LEU A 88 6.62 0.83 9.99
CA LEU A 88 6.62 0.90 8.51
C LEU A 88 8.05 0.93 7.96
N TYR A 89 8.92 1.76 8.51
CA TYR A 89 10.33 1.82 8.10
C TYR A 89 11.09 0.53 8.43
N ASP A 90 10.82 -0.07 9.58
CA ASP A 90 11.42 -1.36 9.96
C ASP A 90 10.94 -2.49 9.04
N ALA A 91 9.66 -2.51 8.68
CA ALA A 91 9.09 -3.46 7.73
C ALA A 91 9.69 -3.29 6.34
N ALA A 92 9.83 -2.05 5.85
CA ALA A 92 10.48 -1.77 4.58
C ALA A 92 11.95 -2.23 4.59
N SER A 93 12.68 -1.97 5.67
CA SER A 93 14.07 -2.38 5.79
C SER A 93 14.24 -3.90 5.75
N ARG A 94 13.29 -4.66 6.34
CA ARG A 94 13.26 -6.13 6.22
C ARG A 94 13.00 -6.62 4.79
N VAL A 95 12.14 -5.94 4.04
CA VAL A 95 11.84 -6.28 2.64
C VAL A 95 13.01 -5.94 1.71
N LEU A 96 13.64 -4.78 1.93
CA LEU A 96 14.67 -4.23 1.05
C LEU A 96 16.08 -4.76 1.36
N GLY A 97 16.32 -5.22 2.58
CA GLY A 97 17.63 -5.71 3.03
C GLY A 97 18.63 -4.62 3.39
N TYR A 98 18.20 -3.36 3.54
CA TYR A 98 19.02 -2.23 3.98
C TYR A 98 18.19 -1.23 4.81
N ASP A 99 18.87 -0.37 5.57
CA ASP A 99 18.22 0.63 6.42
C ASP A 99 17.73 1.83 5.59
N LEU A 100 16.47 1.73 5.13
CA LEU A 100 15.84 2.78 4.36
C LEU A 100 15.63 4.07 5.18
N LEU A 101 15.44 3.94 6.49
CA LEU A 101 15.22 5.09 7.36
C LEU A 101 16.49 5.92 7.50
N ALA A 102 17.62 5.27 7.77
CA ALA A 102 18.91 5.93 7.85
C ALA A 102 19.23 6.68 6.55
N LEU A 103 19.01 6.04 5.39
CA LEU A 103 19.21 6.68 4.09
C LEU A 103 18.27 7.87 3.88
N SER A 104 17.00 7.73 4.22
CA SER A 104 16.00 8.81 4.11
C SER A 104 16.32 10.01 4.99
N LEU A 105 16.85 9.78 6.20
CA LEU A 105 17.12 10.83 7.18
C LEU A 105 18.46 11.55 6.99
N HIS A 106 19.47 10.82 6.51
CA HIS A 106 20.87 11.27 6.55
C HIS A 106 21.56 11.24 5.17
N GLY A 107 20.95 10.60 4.17
CA GLY A 107 21.52 10.50 2.83
C GLY A 107 22.74 9.58 2.76
N PRO A 108 23.68 9.82 1.82
CA PRO A 108 23.82 11.04 1.01
C PRO A 108 22.68 11.24 -0.01
N GLN A 109 22.44 12.50 -0.42
CA GLN A 109 21.36 12.83 -1.36
C GLN A 109 21.52 12.10 -2.69
N GLU A 110 22.76 11.96 -3.17
CA GLU A 110 23.09 11.24 -4.41
C GLU A 110 22.65 9.79 -4.36
N ASP A 111 22.85 9.10 -3.23
CA ASP A 111 22.37 7.73 -3.05
C ASP A 111 20.85 7.70 -2.94
N LEU A 112 20.25 8.63 -2.19
CA LEU A 112 18.80 8.72 -2.08
C LEU A 112 18.14 8.97 -3.44
N ASP A 113 18.77 9.74 -4.34
CA ASP A 113 18.26 10.05 -5.67
C ASP A 113 18.31 8.87 -6.65
N ARG A 114 19.12 7.85 -6.37
CA ARG A 114 19.15 6.62 -7.17
C ARG A 114 17.76 6.00 -7.11
N THR A 115 17.21 5.65 -8.27
CA THR A 115 15.84 5.16 -8.34
C THR A 115 15.53 3.98 -7.43
N VAL A 116 16.49 3.06 -7.25
CA VAL A 116 16.39 1.90 -6.36
C VAL A 116 16.19 2.28 -4.88
N HIS A 117 16.48 3.53 -4.53
CA HIS A 117 16.35 4.10 -3.19
C HIS A 117 15.24 5.15 -3.11
N CYS A 118 15.15 6.09 -4.06
CA CYS A 118 14.12 7.14 -3.99
C CYS A 118 12.70 6.56 -4.08
N GLN A 119 12.47 5.54 -4.90
CA GLN A 119 11.17 4.94 -5.06
C GLN A 119 10.64 4.30 -3.76
N PRO A 120 11.36 3.36 -3.11
CA PRO A 120 10.92 2.84 -1.81
C PRO A 120 10.89 3.92 -0.73
N ALA A 121 11.80 4.89 -0.74
CA ALA A 121 11.79 6.00 0.22
C ALA A 121 10.49 6.83 0.11
N ILE A 122 10.08 7.19 -1.11
CA ILE A 122 8.84 7.94 -1.38
C ILE A 122 7.62 7.11 -1.00
N PHE A 123 7.58 5.83 -1.37
CA PHE A 123 6.49 4.93 -1.01
C PHE A 123 6.28 4.87 0.51
N VAL A 124 7.33 4.58 1.28
CA VAL A 124 7.25 4.44 2.74
C VAL A 124 6.94 5.79 3.40
N ALA A 125 7.58 6.88 2.98
CA ALA A 125 7.31 8.20 3.53
C ALA A 125 5.88 8.68 3.26
N SER A 126 5.30 8.31 2.11
CA SER A 126 3.91 8.64 1.80
C SER A 126 2.93 7.90 2.71
N LEU A 127 3.16 6.61 2.98
CA LEU A 127 2.34 5.84 3.95
C LEU A 127 2.56 6.32 5.39
N ALA A 128 3.79 6.70 5.75
CA ALA A 128 4.05 7.34 7.04
C ALA A 128 3.33 8.69 7.18
N ALA A 129 3.18 9.45 6.09
CA ALA A 129 2.40 10.68 6.08
C ALA A 129 0.90 10.41 6.24
N VAL A 130 0.40 9.29 5.70
CA VAL A 130 -0.97 8.82 5.97
C VAL A 130 -1.17 8.50 7.45
N GLU A 131 -0.23 7.80 8.11
CA GLU A 131 -0.33 7.52 9.55
C GLU A 131 -0.36 8.80 10.39
N LYS A 132 0.48 9.79 10.03
CA LYS A 132 0.41 11.13 10.63
C LYS A 132 -0.95 11.79 10.40
N LEU A 133 -1.46 11.77 9.17
CA LEU A 133 -2.74 12.38 8.82
C LEU A 133 -3.89 11.72 9.58
N HIS A 134 -3.89 10.39 9.66
CA HIS A 134 -4.86 9.63 10.44
C HIS A 134 -4.80 9.98 11.93
N HIS A 135 -3.60 10.18 12.49
CA HIS A 135 -3.45 10.57 13.90
C HIS A 135 -3.95 11.99 14.19
N LEU A 136 -3.72 12.94 13.28
CA LEU A 136 -4.08 14.35 13.48
C LEU A 136 -5.51 14.69 13.07
N GLN A 137 -6.01 14.07 12.00
CA GLN A 137 -7.28 14.36 11.35
C GLN A 137 -7.88 13.06 10.77
N PRO A 138 -8.34 12.11 11.63
CA PRO A 138 -8.89 10.84 11.18
C PRO A 138 -10.07 11.02 10.21
N GLU A 139 -10.85 12.09 10.37
CA GLU A 139 -11.97 12.42 9.49
C GLU A 139 -11.55 12.65 8.03
N VAL A 140 -10.31 13.09 7.77
CA VAL A 140 -9.80 13.22 6.40
C VAL A 140 -9.63 11.85 5.77
N ILE A 141 -9.22 10.84 6.53
CA ILE A 141 -9.08 9.47 6.02
C ILE A 141 -10.45 8.82 5.84
N GLU A 142 -11.33 8.92 6.83
CA GLU A 142 -12.67 8.32 6.81
C GLU A 142 -13.56 8.88 5.69
N ASN A 143 -13.37 10.15 5.36
CA ASN A 143 -14.10 10.83 4.30
C ASN A 143 -13.38 10.81 2.94
N CYS A 144 -12.28 10.06 2.81
CA CYS A 144 -11.61 9.88 1.52
C CYS A 144 -12.54 9.21 0.52
N VAL A 145 -12.69 9.85 -0.65
CA VAL A 145 -13.51 9.34 -1.76
C VAL A 145 -12.67 8.92 -2.96
N ALA A 146 -11.41 9.36 -3.03
CA ALA A 146 -10.48 8.97 -4.07
C ALA A 146 -9.03 9.06 -3.59
N ALA A 147 -8.21 8.14 -4.07
CA ALA A 147 -6.76 8.20 -3.94
C ALA A 147 -6.16 8.08 -5.34
N ALA A 148 -5.09 8.85 -5.61
CA ALA A 148 -4.35 8.76 -6.85
C ALA A 148 -2.86 8.96 -6.57
N GLY A 149 -2.03 8.24 -7.31
CA GLY A 149 -0.59 8.35 -7.18
C GLY A 149 0.07 8.61 -8.53
N PHE A 150 1.20 9.30 -8.51
CA PHE A 150 2.00 9.55 -9.71
C PHE A 150 3.14 8.55 -9.81
N SER A 151 3.17 7.71 -10.86
CA SER A 151 4.18 6.66 -11.06
C SER A 151 4.30 5.78 -9.81
N VAL A 152 5.46 5.71 -9.13
CA VAL A 152 5.63 4.94 -7.89
C VAL A 152 4.61 5.29 -6.79
N GLY A 153 4.07 6.52 -6.80
CA GLY A 153 3.01 6.91 -5.88
C GLY A 153 1.73 6.08 -6.04
N GLU A 154 1.50 5.46 -7.21
CA GLU A 154 0.34 4.58 -7.45
C GLU A 154 0.36 3.38 -6.50
N PHE A 155 1.54 2.81 -6.22
CA PHE A 155 1.66 1.72 -5.24
C PHE A 155 1.26 2.17 -3.84
N ALA A 156 1.66 3.38 -3.43
CA ALA A 156 1.25 3.92 -2.13
C ALA A 156 -0.26 4.18 -2.09
N ALA A 157 -0.86 4.64 -3.19
CA ALA A 157 -2.30 4.82 -3.31
C ALA A 157 -3.07 3.49 -3.25
N LEU A 158 -2.54 2.43 -3.89
CA LEU A 158 -3.13 1.08 -3.87
C LEU A 158 -3.04 0.44 -2.48
N VAL A 159 -1.90 0.57 -1.80
CA VAL A 159 -1.74 0.09 -0.42
C VAL A 159 -2.65 0.87 0.53
N PHE A 160 -2.74 2.20 0.39
CA PHE A 160 -3.71 3.01 1.13
C PHE A 160 -5.16 2.57 0.89
N ALA A 161 -5.50 2.22 -0.35
CA ALA A 161 -6.82 1.74 -0.74
C ALA A 161 -7.13 0.31 -0.27
N GLY A 162 -6.14 -0.41 0.30
CA GLY A 162 -6.27 -1.82 0.67
C GLY A 162 -6.31 -2.78 -0.52
N ALA A 163 -5.87 -2.34 -1.70
CA ALA A 163 -5.85 -3.14 -2.92
C ALA A 163 -4.53 -3.91 -3.13
N MET A 164 -3.52 -3.61 -2.32
CA MET A 164 -2.18 -4.20 -2.37
C MET A 164 -1.60 -4.29 -0.96
N ASP A 165 -0.84 -5.34 -0.66
CA ASP A 165 -0.17 -5.46 0.63
C ASP A 165 1.07 -4.57 0.70
N PHE A 166 1.42 -4.12 1.92
CA PHE A 166 2.57 -3.26 2.13
C PHE A 166 3.89 -3.88 1.64
N SER A 167 4.11 -5.17 1.90
CA SER A 167 5.34 -5.86 1.50
C SER A 167 5.48 -5.95 -0.01
N GLU A 168 4.37 -6.14 -0.72
CA GLU A 168 4.34 -6.14 -2.19
C GLU A 168 4.66 -4.73 -2.71
N GLY A 169 3.96 -3.71 -2.21
CA GLY A 169 4.20 -2.32 -2.61
C GLY A 169 5.60 -1.80 -2.26
N ALA A 170 6.24 -2.33 -1.20
CA ALA A 170 7.61 -1.98 -0.84
C ALA A 170 8.67 -2.67 -1.72
N ALA A 171 8.38 -3.88 -2.23
CA ALA A 171 9.30 -4.66 -3.04
C ALA A 171 9.26 -4.27 -4.53
N LEU A 172 8.07 -4.00 -5.07
CA LEU A 172 7.85 -3.74 -6.50
C LEU A 172 8.70 -2.59 -7.08
N PRO A 173 8.86 -1.43 -6.41
CA PRO A 173 9.66 -0.33 -6.95
C PRO A 173 11.17 -0.68 -7.01
N ALA A 174 11.61 -1.67 -6.25
CA ALA A 174 12.97 -2.20 -6.33
C ALA A 174 13.12 -3.32 -7.39
N GLU A 175 12.03 -4.01 -7.72
CA GLU A 175 12.02 -5.21 -8.58
C GLU A 175 11.74 -4.91 -10.05
N GLU A 176 10.98 -3.86 -10.37
CA GLU A 176 10.69 -3.35 -11.74
C GLU A 176 11.96 -2.99 -12.55
N ARG A 177 13.15 -3.18 -11.97
CA ARG A 177 14.47 -2.93 -12.59
C ARG A 177 15.44 -4.09 -12.58
N ARG A 178 15.07 -5.27 -12.07
CA ARG A 178 15.90 -6.48 -12.26
C ARG A 178 15.65 -7.18 -13.61
N SER A 179 14.60 -6.79 -14.31
CA SER A 179 14.20 -7.25 -15.65
C SER A 179 14.49 -6.21 -16.71
#